data_AF-A0A5J4QPQ3-F1
#
_entry.id   AF-A0A5J4QPQ3-F1
#
_cell.length_a   1.000
_cell.length_b   1.000
_cell.length_c   1.000
_cell.angle_alpha   90.00
_cell.angle_beta   90.00
_cell.angle_gamma   90.00
#
_symmetry.space_group_name_H-M   'P 1'
#
loop_
_entity.id
_entity.type
_entity.pdbx_description
1 polymer ?
#
loop_
_entity_poly.entity_id
_entity_poly.type
_entity_poly.pdbx_seq_one_letter_code
_entity_poly.pdbx_strand_id
1 'polypeptide(L)'
;MKRILFVTALQLEFDAVKSYLTKIVPVKHSGIGTYYNKGLFCEDGKTCEVFIVEAGAGNSRSAEETSRAISLFKPDYVFFLGVAGGIKDVDLGDVVASTKVIGYEMGKADDEFKPRHDVFPSSYELEQLAKHVSRERLWLNKLSTNPKSFVAPIATGEK
;
A
#
# COMPACT_ATOMS: atom_id res chain seq x y z
N MET A 1 -13.08 -13.01 10.84
CA MET A 1 -12.94 -11.58 10.50
C MET A 1 -11.66 -11.42 9.71
N LYS A 2 -11.67 -10.74 8.56
CA LYS A 2 -10.45 -10.54 7.77
C LYS A 2 -9.53 -9.51 8.43
N ARG A 3 -8.24 -9.76 8.36
CA ARG A 3 -7.17 -8.96 8.97
C ARG A 3 -6.33 -8.32 7.88
N ILE A 4 -6.31 -7.00 7.83
CA ILE A 4 -5.68 -6.24 6.75
C ILE A 4 -4.60 -5.34 7.35
N LEU A 5 -3.41 -5.36 6.76
CA LEU A 5 -2.33 -4.43 7.09
C LEU A 5 -2.22 -3.37 5.99
N PHE A 6 -2.32 -2.10 6.36
CA PHE A 6 -1.93 -0.98 5.51
C PHE A 6 -0.60 -0.39 5.97
N VAL A 7 0.32 -0.24 5.03
CA VAL A 7 1.59 0.45 5.21
C VAL A 7 1.56 1.73 4.39
N THR A 8 1.98 2.84 4.98
CA THR A 8 1.98 4.17 4.35
C THR A 8 3.34 4.81 4.44
N ALA A 9 3.66 5.73 3.54
CA ALA A 9 4.94 6.45 3.55
C ALA A 9 4.87 7.74 4.37
N LEU A 10 3.73 8.43 4.34
CA LEU A 10 3.57 9.77 4.89
C LEU A 10 2.44 9.83 5.93
N GLN A 11 2.59 10.73 6.91
CA GLN A 11 1.57 10.99 7.94
C GLN A 11 0.18 11.32 7.35
N LEU A 12 0.11 12.06 6.25
CA LEU A 12 -1.17 12.38 5.60
C LEU A 12 -1.87 11.14 5.05
N GLU A 13 -1.12 10.17 4.54
CA GLU A 13 -1.64 8.92 3.99
C GLU A 13 -2.13 8.03 5.14
N PHE A 14 -1.35 7.96 6.22
CA PHE A 14 -1.72 7.28 7.46
C PHE A 14 -3.03 7.85 8.02
N ASP A 15 -3.14 9.16 8.15
CA ASP A 15 -4.33 9.82 8.69
C ASP A 15 -5.55 9.63 7.78
N ALA A 16 -5.36 9.64 6.47
CA ALA A 16 -6.42 9.35 5.51
C ALA A 16 -7.00 7.94 5.74
N VAL A 17 -6.16 6.90 5.85
CA VAL A 17 -6.61 5.54 6.15
C VAL A 17 -7.25 5.46 7.53
N LYS A 18 -6.61 6.06 8.55
CA LYS A 18 -7.09 6.08 9.93
C LYS A 18 -8.50 6.67 10.05
N SER A 19 -8.84 7.67 9.24
CA SER A 19 -10.16 8.33 9.26
C SER A 19 -11.33 7.38 8.95
N TYR A 20 -11.08 6.26 8.26
CA TYR A 20 -12.08 5.23 7.98
C TYR A 20 -12.25 4.21 9.10
N LEU A 21 -11.41 4.26 10.14
CA LEU A 21 -11.38 3.27 11.20
C LEU A 21 -12.13 3.72 12.45
N THR A 22 -12.73 2.76 13.12
CA THR A 22 -13.38 2.93 14.42
C THR A 22 -12.66 2.09 15.49
N LYS A 23 -12.91 2.38 16.76
CA LYS A 23 -12.33 1.64 17.92
C LYS A 23 -10.81 1.50 17.83
N ILE A 24 -10.13 2.58 17.45
CA ILE A 24 -8.69 2.60 17.22
C ILE A 24 -7.96 2.48 18.56
N VAL A 25 -7.07 1.50 18.66
CA VAL A 25 -6.19 1.30 19.82
C VAL A 25 -4.74 1.18 19.35
N PRO A 26 -3.78 1.76 20.08
CA PRO A 26 -2.37 1.58 19.79
C PRO A 26 -1.91 0.16 20.16
N VAL A 27 -1.05 -0.42 19.34
CA VAL A 27 -0.35 -1.68 19.61
C VAL A 27 1.14 -1.44 19.47
N LYS A 28 1.89 -1.61 20.56
CA LYS A 28 3.34 -1.47 20.57
C LYS A 28 4.01 -2.79 20.20
N HIS A 29 4.97 -2.77 19.28
CA HIS A 29 5.87 -3.90 19.07
C HIS A 29 6.82 -4.04 20.26
N SER A 30 6.74 -5.15 21.00
CA SER A 30 7.49 -5.36 22.24
C SER A 30 9.01 -5.29 22.06
N GLY A 31 9.54 -5.80 20.95
CA GLY A 31 10.99 -5.85 20.71
C GLY A 31 11.66 -4.61 20.08
N ILE A 32 10.92 -3.74 19.38
CA ILE A 32 11.50 -2.63 18.58
C ILE A 32 10.91 -1.26 18.94
N GLY A 33 9.76 -1.23 19.61
CA GLY A 33 9.13 0.02 20.07
C GLY A 33 8.21 0.73 19.08
N THR A 34 8.11 0.27 17.81
CA THR A 34 7.14 0.81 16.84
C THR A 34 5.71 0.72 17.38
N TYR A 35 4.92 1.77 17.19
CA TYR A 35 3.49 1.80 17.49
C TYR A 35 2.69 1.66 16.20
N TYR A 36 1.78 0.70 16.20
CA TYR A 36 0.78 0.50 15.16
C TYR A 36 -0.58 0.96 15.66
N ASN A 37 -1.47 1.36 14.75
CA ASN A 37 -2.88 1.50 15.09
C ASN A 37 -3.64 0.25 14.65
N LYS A 38 -4.35 -0.37 15.58
CA LYS A 38 -5.34 -1.41 15.32
C LYS A 38 -6.72 -0.78 15.40
N GLY A 39 -7.56 -0.96 14.39
CA GLY A 39 -8.93 -0.48 14.36
C GLY A 39 -9.86 -1.43 13.63
N LEU A 40 -11.13 -1.05 13.54
CA LEU A 40 -12.15 -1.76 12.79
C LEU A 40 -12.65 -0.91 11.62
N PHE A 41 -12.70 -1.51 10.44
CA PHE A 41 -13.43 -0.98 9.29
C PHE A 41 -14.76 -1.72 9.17
N CYS A 42 -15.87 -0.99 9.09
CA CYS A 42 -17.22 -1.53 9.04
C CYS A 42 -17.98 -0.94 7.87
N GLU A 43 -18.48 -1.80 6.98
CA GLU A 43 -19.23 -1.38 5.80
C GLU A 43 -20.15 -2.50 5.31
N ASP A 44 -21.38 -2.15 4.92
CA ASP A 44 -22.38 -3.08 4.34
C ASP A 44 -22.55 -4.37 5.17
N GLY A 45 -22.55 -4.24 6.50
CA GLY A 45 -22.65 -5.35 7.44
C GLY A 45 -21.40 -6.24 7.53
N LYS A 46 -20.32 -5.90 6.85
CA LYS A 46 -19.01 -6.57 6.93
C LYS A 46 -18.09 -5.80 7.85
N THR A 47 -17.26 -6.53 8.60
CA THR A 47 -16.23 -5.96 9.47
C THR A 47 -14.87 -6.56 9.16
N CYS A 48 -13.86 -5.69 9.07
CA CYS A 48 -12.46 -6.04 8.95
C CYS A 48 -11.67 -5.48 10.14
N GLU A 49 -10.70 -6.25 10.62
CA GLU A 49 -9.69 -5.76 11.55
C GLU A 49 -8.55 -5.17 10.73
N VAL A 50 -8.21 -3.92 10.99
CA VAL A 50 -7.22 -3.17 10.22
C VAL A 50 -6.07 -2.78 11.12
N PHE A 51 -4.86 -3.04 10.65
CA PHE A 51 -3.59 -2.59 11.22
C PHE A 51 -2.99 -1.55 10.30
N ILE A 52 -2.55 -0.42 10.81
CA ILE A 52 -1.92 0.64 10.02
C ILE A 52 -0.63 1.14 10.65
N VAL A 53 0.34 1.49 9.80
CA VAL A 53 1.62 2.11 10.18
C VAL A 53 2.09 3.10 9.12
N GLU A 54 2.70 4.19 9.57
CA GLU A 54 3.55 5.05 8.74
C GLU A 54 4.97 4.49 8.82
N ALA A 55 5.41 3.83 7.75
CA ALA A 55 6.77 3.30 7.67
C ALA A 55 7.79 4.38 7.29
N GLY A 56 7.37 5.52 6.74
CA GLY A 56 8.26 6.52 6.15
C GLY A 56 8.60 6.23 4.68
N ALA A 57 9.11 7.24 4.00
CA ALA A 57 9.60 7.11 2.62
C ALA A 57 10.89 6.26 2.52
N GLY A 58 11.05 5.60 1.36
CA GLY A 58 12.21 4.74 1.03
C GLY A 58 11.88 3.25 1.09
N ASN A 59 12.43 2.45 0.15
CA ASN A 59 12.05 1.04 0.04
C ASN A 59 12.60 0.24 1.21
N SER A 60 13.83 0.53 1.65
CA SER A 60 14.47 -0.20 2.75
C SER A 60 13.67 -0.10 4.05
N ARG A 61 13.24 1.12 4.40
CA ARG A 61 12.47 1.37 5.61
C ARG A 61 11.06 0.77 5.52
N SER A 62 10.40 0.94 4.37
CA SER A 62 9.09 0.33 4.09
C SER A 62 9.15 -1.20 4.17
N ALA A 63 10.16 -1.83 3.58
CA ALA A 63 10.33 -3.28 3.59
C ALA A 63 10.56 -3.82 5.01
N GLU A 64 11.44 -3.18 5.78
CA GLU A 64 11.72 -3.57 7.16
C GLU A 64 10.45 -3.49 8.03
N GLU A 65 9.75 -2.36 7.98
CA GLU A 65 8.56 -2.15 8.80
C GLU A 65 7.40 -3.05 8.37
N THR A 66 7.23 -3.27 7.07
CA THR A 66 6.25 -4.24 6.54
C THR A 66 6.52 -5.65 7.06
N SER A 67 7.79 -6.10 7.05
CA SER A 67 8.18 -7.43 7.53
C SER A 67 7.89 -7.62 9.03
N ARG A 68 8.20 -6.59 9.84
CA ARG A 68 7.90 -6.56 11.28
C ARG A 68 6.40 -6.63 11.54
N ALA A 69 5.62 -5.81 10.85
CA ALA A 69 4.17 -5.78 10.98
C ALA A 69 3.52 -7.11 10.54
N ILE A 70 3.97 -7.71 9.45
CA ILE A 70 3.51 -9.05 9.02
C ILE A 70 3.84 -10.09 10.09
N SER A 71 5.04 -10.04 10.66
CA SER A 71 5.47 -10.99 11.69
C SER A 71 4.67 -10.87 12.97
N LEU A 72 4.37 -9.64 13.40
CA LEU A 72 3.58 -9.35 14.61
C LEU A 72 2.10 -9.69 14.41
N PHE A 73 1.51 -9.26 13.29
CA PHE A 73 0.07 -9.34 13.11
C PHE A 73 -0.36 -10.60 12.37
N LYS A 74 0.42 -11.19 11.46
CA LYS A 74 -0.07 -12.28 10.58
C LYS A 74 -1.37 -11.91 9.86
N PRO A 75 -1.39 -10.81 9.07
CA PRO A 75 -2.59 -10.38 8.35
C PRO A 75 -2.92 -11.34 7.20
N ASP A 76 -4.18 -11.35 6.77
CA ASP A 76 -4.63 -12.06 5.55
C ASP A 76 -4.17 -11.34 4.28
N TYR A 77 -4.16 -9.99 4.32
CA TYR A 77 -3.81 -9.14 3.19
C TYR A 77 -2.94 -7.96 3.63
N VAL A 78 -2.02 -7.55 2.76
CA VAL A 78 -1.11 -6.43 2.98
C VAL A 78 -1.19 -5.49 1.79
N PHE A 79 -1.34 -4.20 2.06
CA PHE A 79 -1.36 -3.16 1.04
C PHE A 79 -0.38 -2.06 1.44
N PHE A 80 0.41 -1.61 0.48
CA PHE A 80 1.09 -0.33 0.57
C PHE A 80 0.19 0.74 -0.07
N LEU A 81 -0.10 1.81 0.66
CA LEU A 81 -0.91 2.93 0.19
C LEU A 81 -0.08 4.20 0.23
N GLY A 82 -0.07 4.94 -0.86
CA GLY A 82 0.53 6.24 -0.91
C GLY A 82 0.29 6.98 -2.21
N VAL A 83 0.78 8.20 -2.28
CA VAL A 83 0.76 9.02 -3.49
C VAL A 83 1.96 8.70 -4.39
N ALA A 84 1.82 8.93 -5.69
CA ALA A 84 2.88 8.72 -6.65
C ALA A 84 2.82 9.75 -7.78
N GLY A 85 3.96 9.98 -8.43
CA GLY A 85 4.01 10.74 -9.69
C GLY A 85 3.48 9.90 -10.86
N GLY A 86 2.54 10.44 -11.61
CA GLY A 86 2.02 9.82 -12.84
C GLY A 86 3.01 9.96 -13.99
N ILE A 87 3.19 8.87 -14.76
CA ILE A 87 3.96 8.86 -16.01
C ILE A 87 3.04 8.33 -17.11
N LYS A 88 3.01 9.00 -18.27
CA LYS A 88 2.12 8.73 -19.42
C LYS A 88 0.66 9.11 -19.16
N ASP A 89 -0.26 8.15 -19.26
CA ASP A 89 -1.71 8.35 -19.43
C ASP A 89 -2.48 8.53 -18.11
N VAL A 90 -1.78 8.90 -17.02
CA VAL A 90 -2.34 9.01 -15.67
C VAL A 90 -2.44 10.48 -15.27
N ASP A 91 -3.65 10.92 -14.92
CA ASP A 91 -3.94 12.29 -14.52
C ASP A 91 -3.90 12.45 -12.98
N LEU A 92 -3.81 13.70 -12.49
CA LEU A 92 -3.89 13.96 -11.05
C LEU A 92 -5.24 13.46 -10.49
N GLY A 93 -5.16 12.67 -9.42
CA GLY A 93 -6.32 12.09 -8.74
C GLY A 93 -6.71 10.69 -9.25
N ASP A 94 -6.14 10.23 -10.36
CA ASP A 94 -6.30 8.84 -10.80
C ASP A 94 -5.63 7.87 -9.81
N VAL A 95 -6.15 6.63 -9.77
CA VAL A 95 -5.69 5.60 -8.84
C VAL A 95 -5.07 4.43 -9.59
N VAL A 96 -3.89 3.98 -9.16
CA VAL A 96 -3.20 2.83 -9.77
C VAL A 96 -3.06 1.71 -8.76
N ALA A 97 -3.57 0.52 -9.09
CA ALA A 97 -3.24 -0.72 -8.39
C ALA A 97 -2.11 -1.43 -9.12
N SER A 98 -1.03 -1.79 -8.41
CA SER A 98 0.16 -2.35 -9.05
C SER A 98 -0.07 -3.79 -9.53
N THR A 99 0.28 -4.09 -10.78
CA THR A 99 0.50 -5.48 -11.24
C THR A 99 1.85 -6.02 -10.76
N LYS A 100 2.83 -5.10 -10.66
CA LYS A 100 4.20 -5.35 -10.23
C LYS A 100 4.85 -4.04 -9.81
N VAL A 101 5.84 -4.15 -8.94
CA VAL A 101 6.70 -3.03 -8.52
C VAL A 101 8.09 -3.23 -9.12
N ILE A 102 8.62 -2.19 -9.78
CA ILE A 102 9.91 -2.23 -10.47
C ILE A 102 10.90 -1.33 -9.72
N GLY A 103 11.96 -1.91 -9.16
CA GLY A 103 13.06 -1.15 -8.56
C GLY A 103 13.96 -0.56 -9.64
N TYR A 104 13.63 0.63 -10.14
CA TYR A 104 14.33 1.19 -11.31
C TYR A 104 15.75 1.66 -10.99
N GLU A 105 16.03 1.98 -9.73
CA GLU A 105 17.38 2.37 -9.26
C GLU A 105 18.24 1.16 -8.85
N MET A 106 17.73 -0.07 -8.99
CA MET A 106 18.49 -1.27 -8.64
C MET A 106 19.50 -1.64 -9.73
N GLY A 107 20.68 -2.09 -9.31
CA GLY A 107 21.79 -2.41 -10.20
C GLY A 107 23.07 -2.75 -9.47
N LYS A 108 24.12 -3.06 -10.23
CA LYS A 108 25.45 -3.30 -9.70
C LYS A 108 26.24 -1.99 -9.69
N ALA A 109 26.76 -1.63 -8.52
CA ALA A 109 27.81 -0.62 -8.38
C ALA A 109 29.12 -1.18 -8.96
N ASP A 110 29.64 -0.50 -9.98
CA ASP A 110 30.86 -0.78 -10.72
C ASP A 110 31.41 0.58 -11.19
N ASP A 111 32.53 0.62 -11.92
CA ASP A 111 33.08 1.88 -12.47
C ASP A 111 32.02 2.66 -13.28
N GLU A 112 31.16 1.93 -13.99
CA GLU A 112 29.90 2.43 -14.53
C GLU A 112 28.74 1.65 -13.89
N PHE A 113 27.70 2.36 -13.45
CA PHE A 113 26.52 1.71 -12.89
C PHE A 113 25.86 0.80 -13.94
N LYS A 114 25.61 -0.45 -13.56
CA LYS A 114 24.98 -1.45 -14.44
C LYS A 114 23.55 -1.73 -13.95
N PRO A 115 22.51 -1.16 -14.60
CA PRO A 115 21.12 -1.36 -14.19
C PRO A 115 20.74 -2.83 -14.19
N ARG A 116 20.06 -3.25 -13.11
CA ARG A 116 19.45 -4.57 -12.94
C ARG A 116 18.16 -4.36 -12.18
N HIS A 117 17.08 -4.18 -12.92
CA HIS A 117 15.78 -3.93 -12.31
C HIS A 117 15.26 -5.21 -11.68
N ASP A 118 15.04 -5.18 -10.37
CA ASP A 118 14.22 -6.20 -9.72
C ASP A 118 12.76 -5.88 -9.96
N VAL A 119 12.00 -6.95 -10.24
CA VAL A 119 10.58 -6.88 -10.55
C VAL A 119 9.84 -7.78 -9.57
N PHE A 120 9.03 -7.16 -8.72
CA PHE A 120 8.25 -7.85 -7.70
C PHE A 120 6.79 -7.91 -8.13
N PRO A 121 6.26 -9.08 -8.50
CA PRO A 121 4.85 -9.21 -8.88
C PRO A 121 3.94 -9.02 -7.66
N SER A 122 2.78 -8.39 -7.88
CA SER A 122 1.72 -8.34 -6.89
C SER A 122 1.04 -9.73 -6.75
N SER A 123 0.29 -9.93 -5.67
CA SER A 123 -0.56 -11.12 -5.53
C SER A 123 -1.53 -11.22 -6.71
N TYR A 124 -1.55 -12.38 -7.37
CA TYR A 124 -2.43 -12.63 -8.51
C TYR A 124 -3.91 -12.45 -8.13
N GLU A 125 -4.32 -12.93 -6.95
CA GLU A 125 -5.69 -12.77 -6.45
C GLU A 125 -6.07 -11.28 -6.33
N LEU A 126 -5.20 -10.47 -5.72
CA LEU A 126 -5.46 -9.04 -5.54
C LEU A 126 -5.40 -8.26 -6.86
N GLU A 127 -4.56 -8.68 -7.81
CA GLU A 127 -4.55 -8.10 -9.16
C GLU A 127 -5.87 -8.38 -9.90
N GLN A 128 -6.38 -9.60 -9.85
CA GLN A 128 -7.67 -9.94 -10.46
C GLN A 128 -8.83 -9.19 -9.79
N LEU A 129 -8.80 -9.06 -8.46
CA LEU A 129 -9.76 -8.25 -7.72
C LEU A 129 -9.70 -6.77 -8.15
N ALA A 130 -8.51 -6.19 -8.27
CA ALA A 130 -8.34 -4.81 -8.72
C ALA A 130 -8.89 -4.60 -10.13
N LYS A 131 -8.64 -5.54 -11.06
CA LYS A 131 -9.19 -5.52 -12.42
C LYS A 131 -10.71 -5.54 -12.42
N HIS A 132 -11.32 -6.36 -11.56
CA HIS A 132 -12.77 -6.43 -11.42
C HIS A 132 -13.34 -5.13 -10.85
N VAL A 133 -12.80 -4.62 -9.73
CA VAL A 133 -13.24 -3.36 -9.10
C VAL A 133 -13.13 -2.17 -10.05
N SER A 134 -12.04 -2.10 -10.83
CA SER A 134 -11.84 -1.06 -11.84
C SER A 134 -12.88 -1.15 -12.97
N ARG A 135 -13.05 -2.33 -13.59
CA ARG A 135 -13.97 -2.54 -14.71
C ARG A 135 -15.43 -2.28 -14.34
N GLU A 136 -15.86 -2.79 -13.18
CA GLU A 136 -17.24 -2.63 -12.70
C GLU A 136 -17.47 -1.31 -11.95
N ARG A 137 -16.43 -0.47 -11.81
CA ARG A 137 -16.50 0.87 -11.19
C ARG A 137 -17.05 0.86 -9.76
N LEU A 138 -16.84 -0.23 -9.02
CA LEU A 138 -17.42 -0.46 -7.68
C LEU A 138 -16.93 0.52 -6.59
N TRP A 139 -15.87 1.27 -6.88
CA TRP A 139 -15.19 2.15 -5.94
C TRP A 139 -15.65 3.62 -5.99
N LEU A 140 -16.43 4.01 -7.00
CA LEU A 140 -16.76 5.41 -7.26
C LEU A 140 -17.94 5.95 -6.45
N ASN A 141 -18.83 5.10 -5.95
CA ASN A 141 -20.06 5.52 -5.27
C ASN A 141 -19.83 6.38 -4.01
N LYS A 142 -18.58 6.45 -3.53
CA LYS A 142 -18.17 7.20 -2.36
C LYS A 142 -17.31 8.42 -2.66
N LEU A 143 -17.03 8.67 -3.94
CA LEU A 143 -16.18 9.78 -4.36
C LEU A 143 -17.07 10.88 -4.93
N SER A 144 -16.73 12.12 -4.60
CA SER A 144 -17.35 13.31 -5.20
C SER A 144 -16.83 13.56 -6.62
N THR A 145 -15.69 12.96 -6.97
CA THR A 145 -15.06 13.01 -8.29
C THR A 145 -15.21 11.68 -9.02
N ASN A 146 -14.83 11.66 -10.29
CA ASN A 146 -14.85 10.46 -11.12
C ASN A 146 -13.45 10.13 -11.68
N PRO A 147 -12.47 9.81 -10.82
CA PRO A 147 -11.13 9.52 -11.28
C PRO A 147 -11.09 8.21 -12.08
N LYS A 148 -10.12 8.08 -12.97
CA LYS A 148 -9.83 6.81 -13.64
C LYS A 148 -9.09 5.89 -12.66
N SER A 149 -9.21 4.59 -12.89
CA SER A 149 -8.36 3.61 -12.22
C SER A 149 -7.62 2.74 -13.22
N PHE A 150 -6.38 2.41 -12.88
CA PHE A 150 -5.50 1.59 -13.68
C PHE A 150 -5.01 0.40 -12.88
N VAL A 151 -4.79 -0.72 -13.57
CA VAL A 151 -4.09 -1.88 -13.01
C VAL A 151 -2.83 -2.08 -13.84
N ALA A 152 -1.74 -1.48 -13.39
CA ALA A 152 -0.52 -1.29 -14.19
C ALA A 152 0.74 -1.36 -13.31
N PRO A 153 1.95 -1.48 -13.90
CA PRO A 153 3.19 -1.48 -13.12
C PRO A 153 3.44 -0.15 -12.41
N ILE A 154 4.07 -0.20 -11.23
CA ILE A 154 4.59 0.96 -10.50
C ILE A 154 6.11 0.86 -10.44
N ALA A 155 6.81 1.97 -10.65
CA ALA A 155 8.26 2.05 -10.49
C ALA A 155 8.59 2.69 -9.14
N THR A 156 9.62 2.19 -8.46
CA THR A 156 10.08 2.70 -7.16
C THR A 156 11.58 2.94 -7.13
N GLY A 157 11.98 3.96 -6.36
CA GLY A 157 13.37 4.41 -6.14
C GLY A 157 13.56 4.85 -4.68
N GLU A 158 14.74 5.35 -4.34
CA GLU A 158 15.13 5.77 -2.97
C GLU A 158 15.29 7.29 -2.80
N LYS A 159 15.05 8.08 -3.86
CA LYS A 159 15.28 9.54 -3.88
C LYS A 159 14.03 10.37 -3.63
#